data_AF-V5IBV1-F1
#
_entry.id   AF-V5IBV1-F1
#
_cell.length_a   1.000
_cell.length_b   1.000
_cell.length_c   1.000
_cell.angle_alpha   90.00
_cell.angle_beta   90.00
_cell.angle_gamma   90.00
#
_symmetry.space_group_name_H-M   'P 1'
#
loop_
_entity.id
_entity.type
_entity.pdbx_description
1 polymer ?
#
loop_
_entity_poly.entity_id
_entity_poly.type
_entity_poly.pdbx_seq_one_letter_code
_entity_poly.pdbx_strand_id
1 'polypeptide(L)'
;MQPHRLHYLKIVLVIVNVLMFLWVITTERPNRDRSENPRVLVVSSGNQNEKKRSQEQIKTIAPRDNHESSTTDYILYPLSLCRRNSSTQFDYLVMIFSAPGNFDRRNAIRETWASEIKEKSNSRTAFLLARTENDKVQRAIESEFYLHADIIQ
;
A
#
# COMPACT_ATOMS: atom_id res chain seq x y z
N MET A 1 4.55 59.18 -21.09
CA MET A 1 3.80 58.19 -20.27
C MET A 1 4.64 56.93 -20.15
N GLN A 2 5.04 56.55 -18.93
CA GLN A 2 6.20 55.68 -18.70
C GLN A 2 5.86 54.17 -18.70
N PRO A 3 6.36 53.38 -19.68
CA PRO A 3 6.08 51.93 -19.80
C PRO A 3 6.69 51.08 -18.65
N HIS A 4 7.69 51.60 -17.93
CA HIS A 4 8.32 50.90 -16.81
C HIS A 4 7.39 50.68 -15.61
N ARG A 5 6.45 51.60 -15.35
CA ARG A 5 5.52 51.49 -14.22
C ARG A 5 4.52 50.34 -14.41
N LEU A 6 4.07 50.13 -15.64
CA LEU A 6 3.16 49.04 -15.97
C LEU A 6 3.85 47.67 -15.88
N HIS A 7 5.11 47.59 -16.31
CA HIS A 7 5.89 46.36 -16.20
C HIS A 7 6.17 45.99 -14.74
N TYR A 8 6.53 46.98 -13.91
CA TYR A 8 6.73 46.78 -12.48
C TYR A 8 5.43 46.32 -11.78
N LEU A 9 4.30 46.92 -12.11
CA LEU A 9 3.00 46.54 -11.55
C LEU A 9 2.63 45.08 -11.87
N LYS A 10 2.90 44.62 -13.10
CA LYS A 10 2.68 43.22 -13.49
C LYS A 10 3.55 42.24 -12.71
N ILE A 11 4.83 42.57 -12.52
CA ILE A 11 5.75 41.74 -11.73
C ILE A 11 5.29 41.66 -10.28
N VAL A 12 4.91 42.78 -9.67
CA VAL A 12 4.39 42.81 -8.29
C VAL A 12 3.14 41.94 -8.15
N LEU A 13 2.21 42.01 -9.12
CA LEU A 13 1.01 41.18 -9.11
C LEU A 13 1.35 39.68 -9.15
N VAL A 14 2.31 39.27 -10.00
CA VAL A 14 2.75 37.87 -10.07
C VAL A 14 3.36 37.41 -8.75
N ILE A 15 4.23 38.22 -8.15
CA ILE A 15 4.88 37.89 -6.88
C ILE A 15 3.85 37.74 -5.77
N VAL A 16 2.88 38.66 -5.65
CA VAL A 16 1.83 38.58 -4.63
C VAL A 16 0.99 37.30 -4.80
N ASN A 17 0.64 36.93 -6.03
CA ASN A 17 -0.09 35.68 -6.28
C ASN A 17 0.73 34.45 -5.87
N VAL A 18 2.01 34.37 -6.26
CA VAL A 18 2.88 33.24 -5.88
C VAL A 18 3.04 33.14 -4.37
N LEU A 19 3.22 34.26 -3.66
CA LEU A 19 3.32 34.28 -2.21
C LEU A 19 2.02 33.83 -1.54
N MET A 20 0.86 34.19 -2.08
CA MET A 20 -0.44 33.73 -1.57
C MET A 20 -0.61 32.21 -1.78
N PHE A 21 -0.24 31.68 -2.95
CA PHE A 21 -0.28 30.24 -3.21
C PHE A 21 0.67 29.45 -2.28
N LEU A 22 1.90 29.95 -2.08
CA LEU A 22 2.86 29.33 -1.15
C LEU A 22 2.36 29.39 0.30
N TRP A 23 1.65 30.45 0.68
CA TRP A 23 1.07 30.56 2.01
C TRP A 23 -0.05 29.52 2.22
N VAL A 24 -0.94 29.34 1.24
CA VAL A 24 -1.99 28.30 1.28
C VAL A 24 -1.38 26.90 1.44
N ILE A 25 -0.33 26.59 0.67
CA ILE A 25 0.36 25.28 0.74
C ILE A 25 1.02 25.05 2.10
N THR A 26 1.54 26.10 2.74
CA THR A 26 2.17 25.98 4.07
C THR A 26 1.16 25.94 5.22
N THR A 27 -0.03 26.50 5.04
CA THR A 27 -1.11 26.45 6.05
C THR A 27 -1.85 25.10 6.11
N GLU A 28 -1.73 24.25 5.08
CA GLU A 28 -2.42 22.94 5.01
C GLU A 28 -1.59 21.75 5.53
N ARG A 29 -0.54 21.95 6.33
CA ARG A 29 0.06 20.83 7.09
C ARG A 29 -0.59 20.68 8.46
N PRO A 30 -1.58 19.80 8.67
CA PRO A 30 -1.92 19.37 10.01
C PRO A 30 -0.74 18.57 10.56
N ASN A 31 -0.09 19.16 11.57
CA ASN A 31 0.88 18.54 12.44
C ASN A 31 0.22 17.33 13.12
N ARG A 32 0.50 16.11 12.66
CA ARG A 32 0.09 14.88 13.34
C ARG A 32 1.30 14.29 14.05
N ASP A 33 1.58 14.87 15.20
CA ASP A 33 2.48 14.28 16.18
C ASP A 33 1.72 13.32 17.11
N ARG A 34 2.48 12.34 17.65
CA ARG A 34 2.18 11.46 18.81
C ARG A 34 1.35 10.18 18.57
N SER A 35 1.96 9.02 18.79
CA SER A 35 1.98 8.39 20.13
C SER A 35 2.76 7.06 20.15
N GLU A 36 3.61 6.90 21.16
CA GLU A 36 4.33 5.69 21.56
C GLU A 36 3.41 4.60 22.15
N ASN A 37 4.03 3.41 22.32
CA ASN A 37 3.81 2.27 23.24
C ASN A 37 3.23 0.96 22.66
N PRO A 38 3.40 -0.19 23.34
CA PRO A 38 4.46 -0.65 24.26
C PRO A 38 4.94 -2.10 23.96
N ARG A 39 6.04 -2.54 24.59
CA ARG A 39 6.55 -3.93 24.54
C ARG A 39 5.56 -4.89 25.19
N VAL A 40 5.09 -5.90 24.46
CA VAL A 40 4.26 -7.00 24.99
C VAL A 40 5.16 -8.18 25.34
N LEU A 41 5.09 -8.58 26.61
CA LEU A 41 5.75 -9.76 27.18
C LEU A 41 4.87 -10.97 26.88
N VAL A 42 5.35 -11.94 26.08
CA VAL A 42 4.64 -13.20 25.83
C VAL A 42 5.17 -14.25 26.80
N VAL A 43 4.33 -14.63 27.76
CA VAL A 43 4.49 -15.85 28.56
C VAL A 43 4.09 -17.03 27.67
N SER A 44 5.04 -17.93 27.42
CA SER A 44 4.81 -19.16 26.66
C SER A 44 4.35 -20.27 27.61
N SER A 45 3.16 -20.83 27.35
CA SER A 45 2.65 -22.03 28.02
C SER A 45 2.90 -23.23 27.11
N GLY A 46 3.83 -24.10 27.51
CA GLY A 46 4.14 -25.34 26.82
C GLY A 46 3.33 -26.50 27.38
N ASN A 47 2.85 -27.37 26.50
CA ASN A 47 2.54 -28.76 26.84
C ASN A 47 3.05 -29.68 25.71
N GLN A 48 4.00 -30.52 26.08
CA GLN A 48 4.52 -31.63 25.29
C GLN A 48 3.54 -32.81 25.37
N ASN A 49 3.41 -33.57 24.29
CA ASN A 49 3.19 -35.02 24.34
C ASN A 49 3.73 -35.66 23.06
N GLU A 50 4.72 -36.53 23.22
CA GLU A 50 5.39 -37.27 22.16
C GLU A 50 4.64 -38.58 21.78
N LYS A 51 4.86 -39.01 20.53
CA LYS A 51 5.31 -40.36 20.10
C LYS A 51 4.31 -41.35 19.46
N LYS A 52 4.59 -41.67 18.19
CA LYS A 52 4.59 -42.99 17.49
C LYS A 52 4.62 -42.73 15.97
N ARG A 53 5.18 -43.51 15.03
CA ARG A 53 6.12 -44.64 14.93
C ARG A 53 6.42 -44.75 13.41
N SER A 54 7.64 -45.14 13.04
CA SER A 54 8.27 -45.11 11.71
C SER A 54 7.57 -45.86 10.55
N GLN A 55 7.69 -45.33 9.32
CA GLN A 55 7.94 -46.10 8.08
C GLN A 55 8.81 -45.27 7.11
N GLU A 56 9.72 -45.96 6.44
CA GLU A 56 10.84 -45.50 5.63
C GLU A 56 10.54 -45.72 4.13
N GLN A 57 10.98 -44.82 3.23
CA GLN A 57 11.57 -45.12 1.89
C GLN A 57 11.65 -43.87 0.96
N ILE A 58 12.87 -43.32 0.88
CA ILE A 58 13.63 -42.72 -0.24
C ILE A 58 12.86 -42.18 -1.48
N LYS A 59 12.97 -40.86 -1.73
CA LYS A 59 13.20 -40.32 -3.09
C LYS A 59 14.04 -39.03 -3.09
N THR A 60 15.00 -39.05 -4.00
CA THR A 60 16.17 -38.19 -4.21
C THR A 60 15.89 -36.77 -4.74
N ILE A 61 16.61 -35.78 -4.17
CA ILE A 61 17.05 -34.46 -4.71
C ILE A 61 15.99 -33.40 -5.09
N ALA A 62 15.93 -32.36 -4.26
CA ALA A 62 15.97 -30.93 -4.65
C ALA A 62 16.52 -30.13 -3.44
N PRO A 63 17.27 -29.03 -3.61
CA PRO A 63 17.64 -28.17 -2.51
C PRO A 63 16.38 -27.74 -1.77
N ARG A 64 16.28 -28.16 -0.51
CA ARG A 64 15.26 -27.72 0.42
C ARG A 64 15.61 -26.26 0.73
N ASP A 65 15.06 -25.33 -0.04
CA ASP A 65 14.97 -23.95 0.40
C ASP A 65 14.07 -23.94 1.63
N ASN A 66 14.67 -24.18 2.79
CA ASN A 66 14.07 -24.05 4.11
C ASN A 66 13.89 -22.57 4.47
N HIS A 67 13.51 -21.75 3.50
CA HIS A 67 12.78 -20.54 3.80
C HIS A 67 11.31 -20.95 3.96
N GLU A 68 11.05 -21.65 5.06
CA GLU A 68 9.76 -21.57 5.74
C GLU A 68 9.61 -20.10 6.14
N SER A 69 9.21 -19.28 5.15
CA SER A 69 8.75 -17.93 5.37
C SER A 69 7.61 -18.11 6.34
N SER A 70 7.82 -17.74 7.60
CA SER A 70 6.76 -17.69 8.59
C SER A 70 5.63 -16.93 7.94
N THR A 71 4.62 -17.66 7.47
CA THR A 71 3.52 -17.14 6.70
C THR A 71 2.82 -16.18 7.64
N THR A 72 3.13 -14.90 7.48
CA THR A 72 2.16 -13.87 7.80
C THR A 72 0.95 -14.26 6.97
N ASP A 73 -0.07 -14.77 7.65
CA ASP A 73 -1.22 -15.44 7.02
C ASP A 73 -2.07 -14.37 6.36
N TYR A 74 -1.66 -13.96 5.15
CA TYR A 74 -2.39 -13.01 4.34
C TYR A 74 -3.77 -13.61 4.02
N ILE A 75 -4.81 -12.87 4.36
CA ILE A 75 -6.20 -13.25 4.15
C ILE A 75 -6.54 -13.07 2.67
N LEU A 76 -6.06 -11.96 2.07
CA LEU A 76 -6.28 -11.62 0.68
C LEU A 76 -4.96 -11.25 0.03
N TYR A 77 -4.56 -11.97 -1.01
CA TYR A 77 -3.34 -11.68 -1.74
C TYR A 77 -3.53 -11.97 -3.24
N PRO A 78 -3.32 -10.99 -4.15
CA PRO A 78 -3.53 -11.19 -5.56
C PRO A 78 -2.29 -11.83 -6.19
N LEU A 79 -2.37 -13.13 -6.51
CA LEU A 79 -1.28 -13.87 -7.16
C LEU A 79 -0.86 -13.25 -8.50
N SER A 80 -1.73 -12.50 -9.16
CA SER A 80 -1.47 -11.83 -10.44
C SER A 80 -0.77 -10.48 -10.33
N LEU A 81 -0.67 -9.89 -9.13
CA LEU A 81 -0.20 -8.51 -8.96
C LEU A 81 1.19 -8.30 -9.56
N CYS A 82 2.11 -9.23 -9.27
CA CYS A 82 3.47 -9.23 -9.76
C CYS A 82 3.75 -10.38 -10.74
N ARG A 83 2.74 -11.18 -11.10
CA ARG A 83 2.96 -12.35 -11.96
C ARG A 83 3.15 -11.92 -13.40
N ARG A 84 4.16 -12.51 -14.04
CA ARG A 84 4.54 -12.23 -15.41
C ARG A 84 4.57 -13.47 -16.28
N ASN A 85 4.17 -13.29 -17.54
CA ASN A 85 4.26 -14.31 -18.59
C ASN A 85 5.48 -14.06 -19.52
N SER A 86 6.21 -12.96 -19.35
CA SER A 86 7.40 -12.59 -20.15
C SER A 86 8.42 -11.81 -19.31
N SER A 87 9.68 -11.77 -19.74
CA SER A 87 10.89 -11.29 -19.03
C SER A 87 10.99 -9.79 -18.73
N THR A 88 9.90 -9.03 -18.86
CA THR A 88 9.96 -7.59 -18.60
C THR A 88 10.02 -7.33 -17.07
N GLN A 89 10.56 -6.22 -16.59
CA GLN A 89 10.67 -5.89 -15.16
C GLN A 89 9.65 -4.80 -14.79
N PHE A 90 9.14 -4.76 -13.55
CA PHE A 90 8.28 -3.63 -13.12
C PHE A 90 9.15 -2.40 -12.94
N ASP A 91 8.67 -1.25 -13.43
CA ASP A 91 9.37 0.01 -13.23
C ASP A 91 9.19 0.45 -11.78
N TYR A 92 7.93 0.44 -11.30
CA TYR A 92 7.57 0.77 -9.93
C TYR A 92 6.45 -0.13 -9.39
N LEU A 93 6.54 -0.45 -8.10
CA LEU A 93 5.43 -0.99 -7.30
C LEU A 93 5.07 0.05 -6.23
N VAL A 94 3.86 0.58 -6.32
CA VAL A 94 3.34 1.58 -5.39
C VAL A 94 2.43 0.90 -4.38
N MET A 95 2.84 0.89 -3.12
CA MET A 95 2.04 0.32 -2.02
C MET A 95 1.41 1.44 -1.19
N ILE A 96 0.11 1.33 -0.95
CA ILE A 96 -0.69 2.36 -0.30
C ILE A 96 -1.37 1.77 0.93
N PHE A 97 -1.01 2.25 2.11
CA PHE A 97 -1.73 1.90 3.34
C PHE A 97 -3.12 2.54 3.33
N SER A 98 -4.16 1.74 3.53
CA SER A 98 -5.54 2.20 3.55
C SER A 98 -6.32 1.53 4.67
N ALA A 99 -7.18 2.30 5.35
CA ALA A 99 -8.07 1.72 6.35
C ALA A 99 -9.17 0.87 5.67
N PRO A 100 -9.67 -0.20 6.30
CA PRO A 100 -10.72 -1.07 5.76
C PRO A 100 -11.91 -0.31 5.15
N GLY A 101 -12.44 0.69 5.86
CA GLY A 101 -13.59 1.48 5.44
C GLY A 101 -13.36 2.54 4.37
N ASN A 102 -12.13 2.75 3.88
CA ASN A 102 -11.80 3.82 2.94
C ASN A 102 -12.01 3.44 1.46
N PHE A 103 -13.16 2.86 1.12
CA PHE A 103 -13.48 2.41 -0.25
C PHE A 103 -13.40 3.56 -1.26
N ASP A 104 -14.09 4.67 -1.00
CA ASP A 104 -14.14 5.82 -1.91
C ASP A 104 -12.75 6.44 -2.14
N ARG A 105 -11.88 6.42 -1.13
CA ARG A 105 -10.51 6.94 -1.25
C ARG A 105 -9.66 6.05 -2.15
N ARG A 106 -9.79 4.72 -2.01
CA ARG A 106 -9.13 3.77 -2.91
C ARG A 106 -9.65 3.93 -4.34
N ASN A 107 -10.95 4.10 -4.51
CA ASN A 107 -11.55 4.33 -5.82
C ASN A 107 -11.06 5.62 -6.48
N ALA A 108 -11.06 6.73 -5.74
CA ALA A 108 -10.53 8.00 -6.23
C ALA A 108 -9.05 7.88 -6.66
N ILE A 109 -8.24 7.12 -5.92
CA ILE A 109 -6.85 6.85 -6.32
C ILE A 109 -6.80 6.05 -7.64
N ARG A 110 -7.61 4.98 -7.76
CA ARG A 110 -7.70 4.17 -9.00
C ARG A 110 -8.10 5.00 -10.21
N GLU A 111 -9.04 5.91 -10.04
CA GLU A 111 -9.60 6.76 -11.10
C GLU A 111 -8.72 7.97 -11.45
N THR A 112 -7.71 8.27 -10.64
CA THR A 112 -6.81 9.41 -10.86
C THR A 112 -5.40 8.94 -11.19
N TRP A 113 -4.40 9.31 -10.40
CA TRP A 113 -3.00 9.11 -10.76
C TRP A 113 -2.61 7.62 -10.90
N ALA A 114 -3.31 6.69 -10.23
CA ALA A 114 -2.98 5.28 -10.31
C ALA A 114 -3.29 4.67 -11.69
N SER A 115 -4.34 5.14 -12.38
CA SER A 115 -4.61 4.74 -13.77
C SER A 115 -3.55 5.31 -14.70
N GLU A 116 -3.20 6.59 -14.54
CA GLU A 116 -2.21 7.25 -15.38
C GLU A 116 -0.84 6.56 -15.33
N ILE A 117 -0.35 6.19 -14.14
CA ILE A 117 0.95 5.50 -14.05
C ILE A 117 0.91 4.09 -14.64
N LYS A 118 -0.23 3.41 -14.55
CA LYS A 118 -0.43 2.06 -15.10
C LYS A 118 -0.45 2.09 -16.63
N GLU A 119 -0.96 3.17 -17.22
CA GLU A 119 -0.97 3.39 -18.66
C GLU A 119 0.38 3.85 -19.20
N LYS A 120 1.06 4.74 -18.48
CA LYS A 120 2.30 5.39 -18.95
C LYS A 120 3.57 4.58 -18.68
N SER A 121 3.53 3.66 -17.72
CA SER A 121 4.69 2.84 -17.32
C SER A 121 4.27 1.43 -16.97
N ASN A 122 5.23 0.51 -16.92
CA ASN A 122 4.96 -0.83 -16.41
C ASN A 122 5.00 -0.83 -14.86
N SER A 123 4.12 -0.02 -14.28
CA SER A 123 3.96 0.14 -12.83
C SER A 123 2.69 -0.55 -12.33
N ARG A 124 2.68 -0.88 -11.05
CA ARG A 124 1.53 -1.47 -10.36
C ARG A 124 1.26 -0.73 -9.06
N THR A 125 -0.01 -0.69 -8.70
CA THR A 125 -0.48 -0.12 -7.43
C THR A 125 -1.17 -1.21 -6.63
N ALA A 126 -0.91 -1.25 -5.33
CA ALA A 126 -1.59 -2.14 -4.40
C ALA A 126 -1.94 -1.42 -3.10
N PHE A 127 -3.07 -1.78 -2.52
CA PHE A 127 -3.54 -1.29 -1.23
C PHE A 127 -3.25 -2.31 -0.14
N LEU A 128 -2.60 -1.86 0.92
CA LEU A 128 -2.33 -2.64 2.13
C LEU A 128 -3.41 -2.33 3.16
N LEU A 129 -4.18 -3.35 3.56
CA LEU A 129 -5.27 -3.25 4.51
C LEU A 129 -4.99 -4.17 5.71
N ALA A 130 -5.56 -3.84 6.87
CA ALA A 130 -5.64 -4.77 7.99
C ALA A 130 -7.00 -5.49 7.97
N ARG A 131 -7.08 -6.67 8.62
CA ARG A 131 -8.37 -7.30 8.93
C ARG A 131 -9.24 -6.37 9.76
N THR A 132 -10.53 -6.34 9.50
CA THR A 132 -11.52 -5.65 10.35
C THR A 132 -12.43 -6.65 11.03
N GLU A 133 -12.86 -6.33 12.25
CA GLU A 133 -13.87 -7.10 13.00
C GLU A 133 -15.29 -6.84 12.48
N ASN A 134 -15.48 -5.84 11.63
CA ASN A 134 -16.79 -5.56 11.03
C ASN A 134 -17.02 -6.45 9.80
N ASP A 135 -17.79 -7.52 9.98
CA ASP A 135 -18.10 -8.49 8.91
C ASP A 135 -18.70 -7.86 7.65
N LYS A 136 -19.49 -6.79 7.78
CA LYS A 136 -20.08 -6.10 6.63
C LYS A 136 -18.99 -5.39 5.81
N VAL A 137 -18.05 -4.74 6.49
CA VAL A 137 -16.91 -4.08 5.86
C VAL A 137 -15.95 -5.12 5.27
N GLN A 138 -15.68 -6.22 5.98
CA GLN A 138 -14.82 -7.30 5.49
C GLN A 138 -15.38 -7.94 4.21
N ARG A 139 -16.68 -8.26 4.16
CA ARG A 139 -17.33 -8.77 2.93
C ARG A 139 -17.29 -7.78 1.76
N ALA A 140 -17.39 -6.48 2.05
CA ALA A 140 -17.24 -5.44 1.03
C ALA A 140 -15.79 -5.37 0.51
N ILE A 141 -14.78 -5.54 1.38
CA ILE A 141 -13.37 -5.62 0.99
C ILE A 141 -13.10 -6.84 0.11
N GLU A 142 -13.66 -8.00 0.46
CA GLU A 142 -13.55 -9.21 -0.37
C GLU A 142 -14.14 -8.97 -1.77
N SER A 143 -15.31 -8.34 -1.84
CA SER A 143 -15.94 -7.97 -3.12
C SER A 143 -15.07 -7.00 -3.94
N GLU A 144 -14.49 -6.00 -3.28
CA GLU A 144 -13.55 -5.05 -3.90
C GLU A 144 -12.26 -5.76 -4.38
N PHE A 145 -11.73 -6.71 -3.59
CA PHE A 145 -10.56 -7.51 -3.94
C PHE A 145 -10.81 -8.33 -5.20
N TYR A 146 -11.96 -9.00 -5.32
CA TYR A 146 -12.31 -9.75 -6.53
C TYR A 146 -12.46 -8.85 -7.76
N LEU A 147 -12.95 -7.62 -7.57
CA LEU A 147 -13.16 -6.68 -8.66
C LEU A 147 -11.85 -6.06 -9.18
N HIS A 148 -10.93 -5.71 -8.29
CA HIS A 148 -9.74 -4.92 -8.66
C HIS A 148 -8.42 -5.69 -8.57
N ALA A 149 -8.36 -6.79 -7.81
CA ALA A 149 -7.17 -7.61 -7.59
C ALA A 149 -5.91 -6.80 -7.18
N ASP A 150 -6.12 -5.72 -6.42
CA ASP A 150 -5.08 -4.79 -5.98
C ASP A 150 -5.02 -4.63 -4.46
N ILE A 151 -5.73 -5.46 -3.69
CA ILE A 151 -5.74 -5.44 -2.23
C ILE A 151 -4.87 -6.57 -1.68
N ILE A 152 -4.02 -6.24 -0.70
CA ILE A 152 -3.28 -7.18 0.13
C ILE A 152 -3.74 -6.95 1.57
N GLN A 153 -4.14 -8.03 2.26
CA GLN A 153 -4.63 -8.00 3.63
C GLN A 153 -4.05 -9.18 4.42
#